data_AF-A0A381NI77-F1
#
_entry.id   AF-A0A381NI77-F1
#
_cell.length_a   1.000
_cell.length_b   1.000
_cell.length_c   1.000
_cell.angle_alpha   90.00
_cell.angle_beta   90.00
_cell.angle_gamma   90.00
#
_symmetry.space_group_name_H-M   'P 1'
#
loop_
_entity.id
_entity.type
_entity.pdbx_description
1 polymer ?
#
loop_
_entity_poly.entity_id
_entity_poly.type
_entity_poly.pdbx_seq_one_letter_code
_entity_poly.pdbx_strand_id
1 'polypeptide(L)'
;MFSAVQAEEPARFMGDWSFWKRVRRLVESPRPLLELEGDVHFYEPPKTPFPDPVFGKFDAQVTGLGIEILDNNVDWLRQNPHDYWIGGVHLHPGNDWRWNAERIQFLIKERSSM
;
A
#
# COMPACT_ATOMS: atom_id res chain seq x y z
N MET A 1 -19.40 0.16 19.69
CA MET A 1 -20.12 0.64 18.49
C MET A 1 -19.26 0.43 17.24
N PHE A 2 -18.09 1.08 17.11
CA PHE A 2 -17.17 0.83 15.97
C PHE A 2 -16.69 -0.62 15.84
N SER A 3 -16.26 -1.24 16.94
CA SER A 3 -15.83 -2.65 16.94
C SER A 3 -16.93 -3.65 16.60
N ALA A 4 -18.18 -3.34 16.93
CA ALA A 4 -19.33 -4.20 16.65
C ALA A 4 -19.71 -4.15 15.17
N VAL A 5 -19.77 -2.95 14.58
CA VAL A 5 -20.00 -2.76 13.13
C VAL A 5 -18.86 -3.37 12.31
N GLN A 6 -17.62 -3.20 12.75
CA GLN A 6 -16.45 -3.80 12.10
C GLN A 6 -16.42 -5.33 12.19
N ALA A 7 -17.04 -5.94 13.21
CA ALA A 7 -17.13 -7.39 13.31
C ALA A 7 -18.03 -7.99 12.22
N GLU A 8 -18.93 -7.19 11.66
CA GLU A 8 -19.87 -7.55 10.59
C GLU A 8 -19.29 -7.29 9.18
N GLU A 9 -18.14 -6.62 9.07
CA GLU A 9 -17.45 -6.43 7.80
C GLU A 9 -16.84 -7.78 7.33
N PRO A 10 -17.19 -8.26 6.12
CA PRO A 10 -16.56 -9.46 5.55
C PRO A 10 -15.04 -9.28 5.38
N ALA A 11 -14.61 -8.02 5.24
CA ALA A 11 -13.25 -7.59 4.99
C ALA A 11 -12.91 -6.40 5.91
N ARG A 12 -12.53 -6.70 7.16
CA ARG A 12 -12.23 -5.68 8.16
C ARG A 12 -11.15 -4.72 7.67
N PHE A 13 -11.36 -3.42 7.88
CA PHE A 13 -10.41 -2.35 7.54
C PHE A 13 -10.15 -2.17 6.03
N MET A 14 -10.95 -2.78 5.15
CA MET A 14 -10.79 -2.63 3.69
C MET A 14 -11.72 -1.57 3.07
N GLY A 15 -12.45 -0.81 3.89
CA GLY A 15 -13.35 0.25 3.45
C GLY A 15 -12.88 1.68 3.75
N ASP A 16 -11.82 1.86 4.55
CA ASP A 16 -11.43 3.19 5.04
C ASP A 16 -10.49 3.96 4.10
N TRP A 17 -10.41 5.28 4.28
CA TRP A 17 -9.55 6.16 3.48
C TRP A 17 -8.07 5.79 3.55
N SER A 18 -7.60 5.25 4.68
CA SER A 18 -6.20 4.86 4.83
C SER A 18 -5.89 3.57 4.06
N PHE A 19 -6.87 2.69 3.89
CA PHE A 19 -6.80 1.55 3.00
C PHE A 19 -6.72 2.01 1.54
N TRP A 20 -7.62 2.89 1.10
CA TRP A 20 -7.60 3.42 -0.27
C TRP A 20 -6.27 4.09 -0.64
N LYS A 21 -5.70 4.90 0.27
CA LYS A 21 -4.35 5.48 0.09
C LYS A 21 -3.25 4.43 -0.09
N ARG A 22 -3.37 3.26 0.54
CA ARG A 22 -2.42 2.15 0.37
C ARG A 22 -2.60 1.49 -0.99
N VAL A 23 -3.83 1.16 -1.38
CA VAL A 23 -4.12 0.57 -2.70
C VAL A 23 -3.67 1.52 -3.82
N ARG A 24 -3.98 2.82 -3.68
CA ARG A 24 -3.54 3.86 -4.60
C ARG A 24 -2.03 3.82 -4.83
N ARG A 25 -1.26 3.71 -3.75
CA ARG A 25 0.20 3.63 -3.83
C ARG A 25 0.69 2.36 -4.54
N LEU A 26 -0.05 1.26 -4.47
CA LEU A 26 0.31 0.03 -5.19
C LEU A 26 0.00 0.10 -6.69
N VAL A 27 -1.03 0.88 -7.07
CA VAL A 27 -1.45 1.08 -8.46
C VAL A 27 -0.64 2.20 -9.14
N GLU A 28 -0.46 3.34 -8.46
CA GLU A 28 0.11 4.56 -9.05
C GLU A 28 1.62 4.73 -8.80
N SER A 29 2.30 3.75 -8.18
CA SER A 29 3.75 3.84 -8.01
C SER A 29 4.49 3.77 -9.35
N PRO A 30 5.71 4.32 -9.47
CA PRO A 30 6.50 4.26 -10.70
C PRO A 30 6.69 2.84 -11.27
N ARG A 31 6.77 1.83 -10.41
CA ARG A 31 6.71 0.40 -10.77
C ARG A 31 5.53 -0.27 -10.04
N PRO A 32 4.31 -0.27 -10.63
CA PRO A 32 3.09 -0.76 -9.99
C PRO A 32 3.16 -2.22 -9.55
N LEU A 33 2.58 -2.53 -8.38
CA LEU A 33 2.35 -3.91 -7.92
C LEU A 33 0.94 -4.40 -8.19
N LEU A 34 0.02 -3.46 -8.40
CA LEU A 34 -1.33 -3.72 -8.83
C LEU A 34 -1.54 -3.02 -10.16
N GLU A 35 -2.18 -3.71 -11.09
CA GLU A 35 -2.68 -3.13 -12.34
C GLU A 35 -4.20 -3.20 -12.36
N LEU A 36 -4.83 -2.18 -12.95
CA LEU A 36 -6.27 -2.14 -13.12
C LEU A 36 -6.64 -2.75 -14.46
N GLU A 37 -7.67 -3.59 -14.50
CA GLU A 37 -8.13 -4.19 -15.74
C GLU A 37 -8.86 -3.16 -16.61
N GLY A 38 -8.38 -2.97 -17.84
CA GLY A 38 -8.92 -2.00 -18.79
C GLY A 38 -8.32 -0.60 -18.66
N ASP A 39 -8.82 0.34 -19.46
CA ASP A 39 -8.38 1.73 -19.45
C ASP A 39 -9.10 2.54 -18.36
N VAL A 40 -8.81 2.19 -17.11
CA VAL A 40 -9.46 2.77 -15.92
C VAL A 40 -8.42 3.47 -15.06
N HIS A 41 -8.73 4.69 -14.64
CA HIS A 41 -7.92 5.40 -13.64
C HIS A 41 -8.30 4.95 -12.22
N PHE A 42 -7.35 5.07 -11.29
CA PHE A 42 -7.61 4.78 -9.88
C PHE A 42 -8.76 5.64 -9.35
N TYR A 43 -9.75 5.01 -8.72
CA TYR A 43 -11.00 5.63 -8.30
C TYR A 43 -11.23 5.41 -6.81
N GLU A 44 -10.97 6.44 -6.00
CA GLU A 44 -11.13 6.41 -4.54
C GLU A 44 -12.03 7.53 -4.01
N PRO A 45 -12.76 7.26 -2.90
CA PRO A 45 -13.57 6.08 -2.61
C PRO A 45 -14.90 6.08 -3.42
N PRO A 46 -15.72 4.99 -3.39
CA PRO A 46 -17.01 4.94 -4.09
C PRO A 46 -17.87 6.15 -3.74
N LYS A 47 -18.43 6.83 -4.74
CA LYS A 47 -19.29 8.00 -4.50
C LYS A 47 -20.71 7.54 -4.20
N THR A 48 -21.42 8.33 -3.39
CA THR A 48 -22.85 8.14 -3.15
C THR A 48 -23.66 8.65 -4.35
N PRO A 49 -24.72 7.93 -4.80
CA PRO A 49 -25.27 6.69 -4.23
C PRO A 49 -24.54 5.41 -4.68
N PHE A 50 -24.61 4.37 -3.85
CA PHE A 50 -24.07 3.03 -4.15
C PHE A 50 -25.19 2.13 -4.72
N PRO A 51 -24.92 1.23 -5.70
CA PRO A 51 -23.61 0.92 -6.29
C PRO A 51 -23.13 1.96 -7.30
N ASP A 52 -21.86 2.34 -7.16
CA ASP A 52 -21.17 3.23 -8.09
C ASP A 52 -20.73 2.42 -9.34
N PRO A 53 -21.25 2.72 -10.55
CA PRO A 53 -20.93 1.95 -11.75
C PRO A 53 -19.46 2.02 -12.17
N VAL A 54 -18.73 3.06 -11.76
CA VAL A 54 -17.29 3.20 -12.02
C VAL A 54 -16.53 2.28 -11.08
N PHE A 55 -16.92 2.27 -9.80
CA PHE A 55 -16.33 1.37 -8.82
C PHE A 55 -16.59 -0.10 -9.14
N GLY A 56 -17.76 -0.44 -9.67
CA GLY A 56 -18.07 -1.82 -10.09
C GLY A 56 -17.17 -2.37 -11.21
N LYS A 57 -16.41 -1.51 -11.90
CA LYS A 57 -15.41 -1.88 -12.91
C LYS A 57 -13.98 -1.84 -12.38
N PHE A 58 -13.79 -1.47 -11.12
CA PHE A 58 -12.49 -1.43 -10.48
C PHE A 58 -12.06 -2.86 -10.12
N ASP A 59 -11.44 -3.53 -11.09
CA ASP A 59 -10.82 -4.84 -10.90
C ASP A 59 -9.30 -4.68 -10.93
N ALA A 60 -8.62 -5.22 -9.91
CA ALA A 60 -7.19 -5.04 -9.70
C ALA A 60 -6.48 -6.39 -9.63
N GLN A 61 -5.44 -6.54 -10.44
CA GLN A 61 -4.64 -7.76 -10.52
C GLN A 61 -3.22 -7.50 -10.02
N VAL A 62 -2.58 -8.53 -9.45
CA VAL A 62 -1.19 -8.45 -9.00
C VAL A 62 -0.27 -8.52 -10.22
N THR A 63 0.61 -7.54 -10.39
CA THR A 63 1.57 -7.52 -11.49
C THR A 63 2.64 -8.58 -11.30
N GLY A 64 3.41 -8.89 -12.36
CA GLY A 64 4.57 -9.78 -12.26
C GLY A 64 5.58 -9.32 -11.19
N LEU A 65 5.82 -8.01 -11.08
CA LEU A 65 6.66 -7.45 -10.03
C LEU A 65 6.03 -7.64 -8.63
N GLY A 66 4.71 -7.49 -8.52
CA GLY A 66 3.98 -7.78 -7.29
C GLY A 66 4.18 -9.21 -6.81
N ILE A 67 4.12 -10.17 -7.73
CA ILE A 67 4.40 -11.59 -7.44
C ILE A 67 5.84 -11.78 -6.96
N GLU A 68 6.84 -11.20 -7.64
CA GLU A 68 8.25 -11.30 -7.22
C GLU A 68 8.49 -10.73 -5.82
N ILE A 69 7.78 -9.67 -5.42
CA ILE A 69 7.87 -9.10 -4.08
C ILE A 69 7.21 -10.00 -3.04
N LEU A 70 6.04 -10.58 -3.35
CA LEU A 70 5.35 -11.52 -2.46
C LEU A 70 6.20 -12.78 -2.20
N ASP A 71 6.93 -13.24 -3.21
CA ASP A 71 7.86 -14.37 -3.13
C ASP A 71 9.20 -14.01 -2.47
N ASN A 72 9.38 -12.77 -1.98
CA ASN A 72 10.62 -12.24 -1.41
C ASN A 72 11.83 -12.25 -2.37
N ASN A 73 11.61 -12.32 -3.68
CA ASN A 73 12.68 -12.27 -4.68
C ASN A 73 13.18 -10.84 -4.92
N VAL A 74 12.29 -9.86 -4.76
CA VAL A 74 12.59 -8.44 -4.99
C VAL A 74 12.18 -7.59 -3.79
N ASP A 75 12.99 -6.57 -3.50
CA ASP A 75 12.74 -5.62 -2.45
C ASP A 75 11.93 -4.42 -2.95
N TRP A 76 10.71 -4.23 -2.42
CA TRP A 76 9.82 -3.12 -2.75
C TRP A 76 10.50 -1.76 -2.71
N LEU A 77 11.30 -1.47 -1.68
CA LEU A 77 11.92 -0.16 -1.50
C LEU A 77 13.03 0.12 -2.51
N ARG A 78 13.56 -0.92 -3.16
CA ARG A 78 14.51 -0.78 -4.27
C ARG A 78 13.83 -0.44 -5.58
N GLN A 79 12.58 -0.90 -5.77
CA GLN A 79 11.81 -0.69 -6.99
C GLN A 79 11.01 0.61 -6.94
N ASN A 80 10.49 0.94 -5.76
CA ASN A 80 9.68 2.12 -5.51
C ASN A 80 10.22 2.85 -4.27
N PRO A 81 11.36 3.54 -4.42
CA PRO A 81 11.97 4.31 -3.33
C PRO A 81 10.97 5.34 -2.81
N HIS A 82 10.92 5.49 -1.49
CA HIS A 82 10.07 6.47 -0.86
C HIS A 82 10.82 7.75 -0.54
N ASP A 83 10.09 8.86 -0.50
CA ASP A 83 10.60 10.15 -0.07
C ASP A 83 9.45 10.90 0.62
N TYR A 84 9.33 10.76 1.94
CA TYR A 84 8.26 11.40 2.72
C TYR A 84 8.59 11.51 4.20
N TRP A 85 7.82 12.32 4.92
CA TRP A 85 7.96 12.52 6.36
C TRP A 85 6.91 11.75 7.16
N ILE A 86 7.33 11.11 8.26
CA ILE A 86 6.43 10.56 9.28
C ILE A 86 6.93 10.99 10.65
N GLY A 87 6.09 11.65 11.45
CA GLY A 87 6.39 11.94 12.85
C GLY A 87 7.70 12.71 13.08
N GLY A 88 8.11 13.57 12.13
CA GLY A 88 9.37 14.32 12.19
C GLY A 88 10.60 13.57 11.68
N VAL A 89 10.44 12.35 11.14
CA VAL A 89 11.49 11.58 10.48
C VAL A 89 11.31 11.66 8.97
N HIS A 90 12.36 12.05 8.26
CA HIS A 90 12.41 12.01 6.81
C HIS A 90 12.85 10.62 6.35
N LEU A 91 11.93 9.86 5.77
CA LEU A 91 12.21 8.57 5.17
C LEU A 91 12.59 8.78 3.71
N HIS A 92 13.77 8.30 3.33
CA HIS A 92 14.35 8.39 2.00
C HIS A 92 15.29 7.19 1.76
N PRO A 93 15.74 6.91 0.52
CA PRO A 93 16.71 5.85 0.28
C PRO A 93 17.98 6.08 1.10
N GLY A 94 18.33 5.12 1.95
CA GLY A 94 19.45 5.24 2.90
C GLY A 94 19.04 5.53 4.35
N ASN A 95 17.80 5.96 4.59
CA ASN A 95 17.15 6.00 5.91
C ASN A 95 15.86 5.16 5.88
N ASP A 96 15.94 3.97 5.30
CA ASP A 96 14.82 3.06 5.12
C ASP A 96 14.52 2.33 6.43
N TRP A 97 13.48 2.76 7.13
CA TRP A 97 13.01 2.05 8.32
C TRP A 97 12.19 0.83 7.93
N ARG A 98 12.55 -0.34 8.44
CA ARG A 98 11.78 -1.58 8.23
C ARG A 98 11.37 -2.18 9.55
N TRP A 99 10.21 -2.81 9.59
CA TRP A 99 9.79 -3.57 10.75
C TRP A 99 10.19 -5.03 10.60
N ASN A 100 10.86 -5.59 11.60
CA ASN A 100 11.05 -7.03 11.73
C ASN A 100 10.02 -7.56 12.73
N ALA A 101 9.01 -8.27 12.23
CA ALA A 101 7.94 -8.82 13.05
C ALA A 101 8.38 -9.98 13.95
N GLU A 102 9.35 -10.79 13.50
CA GLU A 102 9.88 -11.91 14.29
C GLU A 102 10.62 -11.42 15.54
N ARG A 103 11.36 -10.32 15.40
CA ARG A 103 12.15 -9.71 16.47
C ARG A 103 11.47 -8.54 17.17
N ILE A 104 10.28 -8.15 16.68
CA ILE A 104 9.48 -7.03 17.21
C ILE A 104 10.33 -5.76 17.33
N GLN A 105 11.06 -5.40 16.28
CA GLN A 105 11.94 -4.23 16.28
C GLN A 105 12.08 -3.60 14.89
N PHE A 106 12.47 -2.32 14.86
CA PHE A 106 12.87 -1.68 13.62
C PHE A 106 14.28 -2.12 13.21
N LEU A 107 14.44 -2.45 11.93
CA LEU A 107 15.73 -2.51 11.25
C LEU A 107 16.03 -1.10 10.77
N ILE A 108 17.00 -0.47 11.42
CA ILE A 108 17.50 0.86 11.08
C ILE A 108 18.94 0.65 10.63
N LYS A 109 19.27 1.12 9.42
CA LYS A 109 20.68 1.22 9.04
C LYS A 109 21.26 2.42 9.79
N GLU A 110 22.08 2.15 10.81
CA GLU A 110 22.85 3.22 11.44
C GLU A 110 23.74 3.90 10.40
N ARG A 111 23.78 5.23 10.40
CA ARG A 111 24.76 5.97 9.60
C ARG A 111 26.12 5.57 10.15
N SER A 112 26.97 4.93 9.35
CA SER A 112 28.40 4.88 9.66
C SER A 112 28.87 6.32 9.86
N SER A 113 29.26 6.67 11.09
CA SER A 113 29.88 7.95 11.37
C SER A 113 31.07 8.13 10.44
N MET A 114 31.07 9.23 9.71
CA MET A 114 32.22 9.72 8.94
C MET A 114 33.16 10.47 9.87
#